data_AF-M6RFZ5-F1
#
_entry.id   AF-M6RFZ5-F1
#
_cell.length_a   1.000
_cell.length_b   1.000
_cell.length_c   1.000
_cell.angle_alpha   90.00
_cell.angle_beta   90.00
_cell.angle_gamma   90.00
#
_symmetry.space_group_name_H-M   'P 1'
#
loop_
_entity.id
_entity.type
_entity.pdbx_description
1 polymer ?
#
loop_
_entity_poly.entity_id
_entity_poly.type
_entity_poly.pdbx_seq_one_letter_code
_entity_poly.pdbx_strand_id
1 'polypeptide(L)'
;MRAKRKWIGVLKALGLPSSGVLLIFTLNAMVVGVLASLVGGVSGIFIASNLETIVNGLSELINMVGYYFYHSEWTNVELVPKDVYYFDHIPVDIDISFIFMVTTAATILSGIAGYFPARWAAGLNPVDTIRND
;
A
#
# COMPACT_ATOMS: atom_id res chain seq x y z
N MET A 1 5.15 -15.15 8.22
CA MET A 1 6.45 -15.83 7.96
C MET A 1 6.40 -17.33 8.27
N ARG A 2 6.00 -17.77 9.49
CA ARG A 2 5.96 -19.20 9.87
C ARG A 2 5.09 -20.07 8.95
N ALA A 3 3.85 -19.66 8.66
CA ALA A 3 2.96 -20.41 7.76
C ALA A 3 3.56 -20.63 6.36
N LYS A 4 4.20 -19.61 5.76
CA LYS A 4 4.85 -19.72 4.44
C LYS A 4 6.05 -20.68 4.44
N ARG A 5 6.79 -20.79 5.56
CA ARG A 5 7.91 -21.75 5.69
C ARG A 5 7.44 -23.20 5.61
N LYS A 6 6.32 -23.54 6.25
CA LYS A 6 5.72 -24.88 6.20
C LYS A 6 5.40 -25.31 4.76
N TRP A 7 4.76 -24.42 3.98
CA TRP A 7 4.45 -24.68 2.57
C TRP A 7 5.69 -24.82 1.68
N ILE A 8 6.75 -24.05 1.96
CA ILE A 8 8.04 -24.18 1.26
C ILE A 8 8.69 -25.54 1.54
N GLY A 9 8.61 -26.02 2.77
CA GLY A 9 9.06 -27.37 3.15
C GLY A 9 8.30 -28.47 2.42
N VAL A 10 6.97 -28.37 2.32
CA VAL A 10 6.12 -29.32 1.56
C VAL A 10 6.48 -29.31 0.08
N LEU A 11 6.61 -28.13 -0.55
CA LEU A 11 6.98 -28.02 -1.97
C LEU A 11 8.37 -28.63 -2.25
N LYS A 12 9.36 -28.40 -1.38
CA LYS A 12 10.68 -29.05 -1.51
C LYS A 12 10.59 -30.57 -1.34
N ALA A 13 9.77 -31.06 -0.42
CA ALA A 13 9.57 -32.50 -0.21
C ALA A 13 8.90 -33.18 -1.42
N LEU A 14 8.10 -32.44 -2.19
CA LEU A 14 7.52 -32.88 -3.46
C LEU A 14 8.53 -32.87 -4.63
N GLY A 15 9.79 -32.51 -4.39
CA GLY A 15 10.86 -32.53 -5.40
C GLY A 15 11.07 -31.21 -6.14
N LEU A 16 10.42 -30.12 -5.73
CA LEU A 16 10.65 -28.82 -6.36
C LEU A 16 12.04 -28.26 -6.01
N PRO A 17 12.82 -27.81 -7.00
CA PRO A 17 14.08 -27.13 -6.74
C PRO A 17 13.83 -25.79 -6.05
N SER A 18 14.79 -25.33 -5.26
CA SER A 18 14.74 -24.04 -4.55
C SER A 18 14.42 -22.84 -5.47
N SER A 19 14.81 -22.93 -6.75
CA SER A 19 14.48 -21.95 -7.80
C SER A 19 13.00 -21.93 -8.17
N GLY A 20 12.31 -23.07 -8.16
CA GLY A 20 10.87 -23.15 -8.45
C GLY A 20 10.02 -22.49 -7.36
N VAL A 21 10.40 -22.70 -6.09
CA VAL A 21 9.75 -22.02 -4.96
C VAL A 21 9.95 -20.51 -5.05
N LEU A 22 11.17 -20.06 -5.38
CA LEU A 22 11.48 -18.65 -5.58
C LEU A 22 10.61 -18.04 -6.69
N LEU A 23 10.48 -18.74 -7.82
CA LEU A 23 9.66 -18.30 -8.97
C LEU A 23 8.19 -18.14 -8.58
N ILE A 24 7.60 -19.10 -7.87
CA ILE A 24 6.19 -19.03 -7.45
C ILE A 24 5.94 -17.83 -6.52
N PHE A 25 6.82 -17.61 -5.54
CA PHE A 25 6.65 -16.51 -4.60
C PHE A 25 6.87 -15.13 -5.24
N THR A 26 7.84 -15.02 -6.15
CA THR A 26 8.11 -13.77 -6.88
C THR A 26 6.99 -13.43 -7.85
N LEU A 27 6.48 -14.41 -8.61
CA LEU A 27 5.32 -14.23 -9.48
C LEU A 27 4.08 -13.80 -8.69
N ASN A 28 3.81 -14.42 -7.54
CA ASN A 28 2.68 -14.01 -6.70
C ASN A 28 2.84 -12.56 -6.19
N ALA A 29 4.05 -12.16 -5.80
CA ALA A 29 4.33 -10.78 -5.38
C ALA A 29 4.21 -9.78 -6.54
N MET A 30 4.58 -10.17 -7.77
CA MET A 30 4.35 -9.36 -8.96
C MET A 30 2.86 -9.20 -9.26
N VAL A 31 2.06 -10.27 -9.21
CA VAL A 31 0.61 -10.21 -9.43
C VAL A 31 -0.06 -9.29 -8.42
N VAL A 32 0.25 -9.45 -7.14
CA VAL A 32 -0.26 -8.56 -6.07
C VAL A 32 0.21 -7.12 -6.31
N GLY A 33 1.45 -6.93 -6.76
CA GLY A 33 1.99 -5.61 -7.12
C GLY A 33 1.23 -4.91 -8.22
N VAL A 34 0.92 -5.61 -9.30
CA VAL A 34 0.12 -5.08 -10.42
C VAL A 34 -1.29 -4.72 -9.96
N LEU A 35 -1.93 -5.58 -9.18
CA LEU A 35 -3.26 -5.28 -8.63
C LEU A 35 -3.22 -4.07 -7.70
N ALA A 36 -2.20 -3.97 -6.84
CA ALA A 36 -2.03 -2.84 -5.94
C ALA A 36 -1.77 -1.53 -6.71
N SER A 37 -0.97 -1.55 -7.78
CA SER A 37 -0.71 -0.36 -8.59
C SER A 37 -1.95 0.12 -9.34
N LEU A 38 -2.79 -0.81 -9.83
CA LEU A 38 -4.05 -0.45 -10.48
C LEU A 38 -5.03 0.17 -9.49
N VAL A 39 -5.25 -0.49 -8.35
CA VAL A 39 -6.14 0.00 -7.31
C VAL A 39 -5.65 1.33 -6.75
N GLY A 40 -4.35 1.46 -6.48
CA GLY A 40 -3.72 2.68 -5.98
C GLY A 40 -3.74 3.83 -6.98
N GLY A 41 -3.55 3.55 -8.27
CA GLY A 41 -3.65 4.57 -9.33
C GLY A 41 -5.07 5.12 -9.46
N VAL A 42 -6.07 4.23 -9.52
CA VAL A 42 -7.49 4.63 -9.61
C VAL A 42 -7.92 5.38 -8.36
N SER A 43 -7.60 4.85 -7.17
CA SER A 43 -7.96 5.51 -5.90
C SER A 43 -7.22 6.83 -5.71
N GLY A 44 -5.95 6.91 -6.12
CA GLY A 44 -5.16 8.15 -6.08
C GLY A 44 -5.75 9.25 -6.95
N ILE A 45 -6.11 8.94 -8.20
CA ILE A 45 -6.79 9.89 -9.09
C ILE A 45 -8.14 10.31 -8.49
N PHE A 46 -8.92 9.36 -7.97
CA PHE A 46 -10.21 9.65 -7.36
C PHE A 46 -10.09 10.55 -6.12
N ILE A 47 -9.09 10.33 -5.26
CA ILE A 47 -8.81 11.18 -4.10
C ILE A 47 -8.38 12.57 -4.55
N ALA A 48 -7.49 12.65 -5.56
CA ALA A 48 -7.01 13.90 -6.10
C ALA A 48 -8.17 14.73 -6.69
N SER A 49 -9.08 14.13 -7.43
CA SER A 49 -10.24 14.83 -8.01
C SER A 49 -11.28 15.27 -6.96
N ASN A 50 -11.33 14.62 -5.80
CA ASN A 50 -12.28 14.93 -4.72
C ASN A 50 -11.60 15.58 -3.51
N LEU A 51 -10.41 16.16 -3.70
CA LEU A 51 -9.60 16.69 -2.60
C LEU A 51 -10.33 17.77 -1.79
N GLU A 52 -11.09 18.65 -2.46
CA GLU A 52 -11.88 19.69 -1.79
C GLU A 52 -12.95 19.08 -0.88
N THR A 53 -13.70 18.08 -1.36
CA THR A 53 -14.70 17.38 -0.55
C THR A 53 -14.08 16.66 0.64
N ILE A 54 -12.88 16.07 0.46
CA ILE A 54 -12.16 15.39 1.54
C ILE A 54 -11.69 16.39 2.60
N VAL A 55 -11.13 17.53 2.19
CA VAL A 55 -10.64 18.58 3.10
C VAL A 55 -11.79 19.23 3.87
N ASN A 56 -12.91 19.51 3.20
CA ASN A 56 -14.11 20.05 3.85
C ASN A 56 -14.72 19.03 4.81
N GLY A 57 -14.86 17.78 4.38
CA GLY A 57 -15.33 16.69 5.24
C GLY A 57 -14.44 16.48 6.47
N LEU A 58 -13.12 16.61 6.33
CA LEU A 58 -12.20 16.52 7.46
C LEU A 58 -12.35 17.72 8.42
N SER A 59 -12.54 18.93 7.88
CA SER A 59 -12.80 20.13 8.69
C SER A 59 -14.11 19.98 9.49
N GLU A 60 -15.16 19.47 8.86
CA GLU A 60 -16.43 19.16 9.52
C GLU A 60 -16.29 18.09 10.59
N LEU A 61 -15.54 17.00 10.32
CA LEU A 61 -15.29 15.95 11.31
C LEU A 61 -14.53 16.48 12.53
N ILE A 62 -13.50 17.32 12.30
CA ILE A 62 -12.74 17.96 13.37
C ILE A 62 -13.64 18.88 14.20
N ASN A 63 -14.47 19.70 13.56
CA ASN A 63 -15.40 20.59 14.26
C ASN A 63 -16.49 19.83 15.01
N MET A 64 -16.99 18.72 14.46
CA MET A 64 -17.95 17.84 15.13
C MET A 64 -17.35 17.21 16.40
N VAL A 65 -16.13 16.65 16.30
CA VAL A 65 -15.43 16.03 17.44
C VAL A 65 -15.06 17.09 18.48
N GLY A 66 -14.57 18.25 18.01
CA GLY A 66 -14.19 19.36 18.86
C GLY A 66 -15.37 19.97 19.64
N TYR A 67 -16.52 20.13 18.98
CA TYR A 67 -17.76 20.54 19.65
C TYR A 67 -18.21 19.50 20.69
N TYR A 68 -18.13 18.20 20.36
CA TYR A 68 -18.49 17.14 21.30
C TYR A 68 -17.62 17.13 22.56
N PHE A 69 -16.31 17.40 22.44
CA PHE A 69 -15.38 17.33 23.56
C PHE A 69 -15.28 18.63 24.37
N TYR A 70 -15.28 19.79 23.69
CA TYR A 70 -15.04 21.11 24.30
C TYR A 70 -16.24 22.05 24.29
N HIS A 71 -17.42 21.58 23.86
CA HIS A 71 -18.76 22.21 23.92
C HIS A 71 -18.83 23.71 23.56
N SER A 72 -18.37 24.60 24.45
CA SER A 72 -18.47 26.06 24.31
C SER A 72 -17.14 26.77 24.04
N GLU A 73 -16.00 26.09 24.14
CA GLU A 73 -14.67 26.68 23.88
C GLU A 73 -14.09 26.28 22.51
N TRP A 74 -14.78 25.41 21.78
CA TRP A 74 -14.31 25.00 20.46
C TRP A 74 -14.43 26.14 19.45
N THR A 75 -13.31 26.50 18.82
CA THR A 75 -13.28 27.46 17.73
C THR A 75 -13.39 26.69 16.42
N ASN A 76 -14.27 27.12 15.49
CA ASN A 76 -14.37 26.46 14.19
C ASN A 76 -13.01 26.52 13.47
N VAL A 77 -12.49 25.36 13.12
CA VAL A 77 -11.26 25.21 12.36
C VAL A 77 -11.63 24.95 10.92
N GLU A 78 -11.19 25.84 10.05
CA GLU A 78 -11.21 25.63 8.60
C GLU A 78 -9.79 25.30 8.16
N LEU A 79 -9.60 24.11 7.57
CA LEU A 79 -8.26 23.67 7.15
C LEU A 79 -7.70 24.49 5.98
N VAL A 80 -8.58 25.01 5.12
CA VAL A 80 -8.22 25.85 3.97
C VAL A 80 -9.17 27.06 3.92
N PRO A 81 -8.89 28.13 4.68
CA PRO A 81 -9.71 29.34 4.68
C PRO A 81 -9.53 30.08 3.35
N LYS A 82 -10.57 30.08 2.52
CA LYS A 82 -10.61 30.73 1.19
C LYS A 82 -10.45 32.26 1.27
N ASP A 83 -10.66 32.83 2.46
CA ASP A 83 -10.59 34.27 2.69
C ASP A 83 -9.15 34.81 2.76
N VAL A 84 -8.20 33.95 3.16
CA VAL A 84 -6.77 34.29 3.29
C VAL A 84 -5.99 33.79 2.06
N TYR A 85 -6.43 32.67 1.49
CA TYR A 85 -5.85 32.11 0.28
C TYR A 85 -6.79 32.38 -0.90
N TYR A 86 -6.36 33.27 -1.80
CA TYR A 86 -7.07 33.68 -3.03
C TYR A 86 -7.27 32.55 -4.08
N PHE A 87 -7.30 31.29 -3.67
CA PHE A 87 -7.55 30.14 -4.53
C PHE A 87 -9.02 29.71 -4.40
N ASP A 88 -9.80 29.86 -5.47
CA ASP A 88 -11.21 29.43 -5.50
C ASP A 88 -11.36 27.91 -5.31
N HIS A 89 -10.34 27.15 -5.75
CA HIS A 89 -10.21 25.71 -5.62
C HIS A 89 -8.73 25.33 -5.54
N ILE A 90 -8.41 24.17 -4.96
CA ILE A 90 -7.04 23.65 -4.97
C ILE A 90 -6.76 23.12 -6.39
N PRO A 91 -5.83 23.72 -7.15
CA PRO A 91 -5.51 23.23 -8.48
C PRO A 91 -4.80 21.89 -8.35
N VAL A 92 -5.46 20.83 -8.83
CA VAL A 92 -4.90 19.48 -8.88
C VAL A 92 -4.42 19.22 -10.29
N ASP A 93 -3.10 19.20 -10.48
CA ASP A 93 -2.48 18.86 -11.75
C ASP A 93 -2.18 17.36 -11.81
N ILE A 94 -2.80 16.66 -12.76
CA ILE A 94 -2.68 15.21 -12.92
C ILE A 94 -1.73 14.92 -14.06
N ASP A 95 -0.46 14.69 -13.73
CA ASP A 95 0.55 14.24 -14.69
C ASP A 95 0.48 12.71 -14.88
N ILE A 96 -0.07 12.29 -16.02
CA ILE A 96 -0.19 10.88 -16.41
C ILE A 96 1.19 10.22 -16.53
N SER A 97 2.20 10.94 -17.03
CA SER A 97 3.56 10.42 -17.18
C SER A 97 4.16 10.11 -15.81
N PHE A 98 3.97 11.01 -14.84
CA PHE A 98 4.40 10.78 -13.46
C PHE A 98 3.70 9.58 -12.83
N ILE A 99 2.38 9.45 -12.99
CA ILE A 99 1.60 8.30 -12.48
C ILE A 99 2.11 6.99 -13.09
N PHE A 100 2.37 6.96 -14.40
CA PHE A 100 2.90 5.78 -15.08
C PHE A 100 4.29 5.40 -14.56
N MET A 101 5.17 6.38 -14.34
CA MET A 101 6.50 6.15 -13.78
C MET A 101 6.42 5.57 -12.36
N VAL A 102 5.60 6.15 -11.50
CA VAL A 102 5.43 5.72 -10.10
C VAL A 102 4.82 4.32 -10.01
N THR A 103 3.79 4.03 -10.81
CA THR A 103 3.16 2.70 -10.83
C THR A 103 4.12 1.62 -11.32
N THR A 104 4.88 1.89 -12.39
CA THR A 104 5.91 0.98 -12.88
C THR A 104 6.99 0.72 -11.84
N ALA A 105 7.47 1.79 -11.17
CA ALA A 105 8.45 1.67 -10.09
C ALA A 105 7.90 0.84 -8.91
N ALA A 106 6.64 1.05 -8.53
CA ALA A 106 5.97 0.30 -7.46
C ALA A 106 5.84 -1.19 -7.80
N THR A 107 5.49 -1.54 -9.05
CA THR A 107 5.44 -2.94 -9.50
C THR A 107 6.81 -3.61 -9.48
N ILE A 108 7.87 -2.91 -9.89
CA ILE A 108 9.24 -3.43 -9.80
C ILE A 108 9.63 -3.65 -8.33
N LEU A 109 9.36 -2.66 -7.48
CA LEU A 109 9.66 -2.73 -6.05
C LEU A 109 8.89 -3.86 -5.36
N SER A 110 7.64 -4.13 -5.71
CA SER A 110 6.88 -5.25 -5.13
C SER A 110 7.50 -6.61 -5.52
N GLY A 111 7.98 -6.74 -6.76
CA GLY A 111 8.72 -7.91 -7.22
C GLY A 111 10.00 -8.13 -6.42
N ILE A 112 10.80 -7.07 -6.23
CA ILE A 112 12.03 -7.13 -5.41
C ILE A 112 11.70 -7.47 -3.95
N ALA A 113 10.68 -6.83 -3.38
CA ALA A 113 10.22 -7.07 -2.02
C ALA A 113 9.73 -8.52 -1.81
N GLY A 114 9.13 -9.14 -2.82
CA GLY A 114 8.77 -10.56 -2.80
C GLY A 114 9.96 -11.50 -2.96
N TYR A 115 10.94 -11.11 -3.77
CA TYR A 115 12.15 -11.89 -4.04
C TYR A 115 13.03 -12.08 -2.80
N PHE A 116 13.31 -11.02 -2.05
CA PHE A 116 14.21 -11.05 -0.89
C PHE A 116 13.83 -12.08 0.19
N PRO A 117 12.60 -12.09 0.75
CA PRO A 117 12.21 -13.08 1.74
C PRO A 117 12.12 -14.50 1.16
N ALA A 118 11.77 -14.63 -0.12
CA ALA A 118 11.71 -15.92 -0.80
C ALA A 118 13.10 -16.55 -0.94
N ARG A 119 14.12 -15.76 -1.31
CA ARG A 119 15.52 -16.24 -1.39
C ARG A 119 16.02 -16.74 -0.04
N TRP A 120 15.68 -16.00 1.02
CA TRP A 120 16.10 -16.35 2.38
C TRP A 120 15.39 -17.62 2.87
N ALA A 121 14.12 -17.80 2.53
CA ALA A 121 13.37 -19.00 2.88
C ALA A 121 13.82 -20.24 2.07
N ALA A 122 14.22 -20.07 0.81
CA ALA A 122 14.71 -21.14 -0.04
C ALA A 122 16.08 -21.69 0.41
N GLY A 123 16.87 -20.91 1.16
CA GLY A 123 18.15 -21.35 1.75
C GLY A 123 18.01 -22.20 3.02
N LEU A 124 16.81 -22.33 3.60
CA LEU A 124 16.60 -23.11 4.82
C LEU A 124 16.60 -24.62 4.53
N ASN A 125 17.31 -25.38 5.36
CA ASN A 125 17.32 -26.84 5.32
C ASN A 125 15.94 -27.38 5.75
N PRO A 126 15.31 -28.27 4.97
CA PRO A 126 13.98 -28.77 5.25
C PRO A 126 13.91 -29.59 6.55
N VAL A 127 15.03 -30.17 6.98
CA VAL A 127 15.13 -30.99 8.20
C VAL A 127 14.99 -30.13 9.46
N ASP A 128 15.54 -28.91 9.46
CA ASP A 128 15.47 -27.99 10.61
C ASP A 128 14.05 -27.43 10.80
N THR A 129 13.24 -27.38 9.74
CA THR A 129 11.87 -26.90 9.81
C THR A 129 10.87 -27.93 10.34
N ILE A 130 11.16 -29.23 10.25
CA ILE A 130 10.29 -30.30 10.77
C ILE A 130 10.63 -30.65 12.22
N ARG A 131 11.90 -30.51 12.62
CA ARG A 131 12.36 -30.83 13.98
C ARG A 131 11.97 -29.78 15.04
N ASN A 132 11.54 -28.59 14.62
CA ASN A 132 11.28 -27.44 15.49
C ASN A 132 9.82 -26.96 15.46
N ASP A 133 8.90 -27.80 14.99
CA ASP A 133 7.44 -27.65 15.12
C ASP A 133 6.93 -28.43 16.35
#